data_AF-A0A350WU89-F1
#
_entry.id   AF-A0A350WU89-F1
#
_cell.length_a   1.000
_cell.length_b   1.000
_cell.length_c   1.000
_cell.angle_alpha   90.00
_cell.angle_beta   90.00
_cell.angle_gamma   90.00
#
_symmetry.space_group_name_H-M   'P 1'
#
loop_
_entity.id
_entity.type
_entity.pdbx_description
1 polymer ?
#
loop_
_entity_poly.entity_id
_entity_poly.type
_entity_poly.pdbx_seq_one_letter_code
_entity_poly.pdbx_strand_id
1 'polypeptide(L)'
;MQRRSKGFVQLEWVCPNCDGRNPGSVKTCGQCGAPQPENVQFQRAAEEKLVTDEKLKSAAGAGADIHCGFCGTRNPATATTCSQCGGDLKEGRARQAGQVLQAAPTPPKAVTCTNCG
;
A
#
# COMPACT_ATOMS: atom_id res chain seq x y z
N MET A 1 24.33 -13.41 6.21
CA MET A 1 22.99 -13.99 5.99
C MET A 1 22.22 -13.10 5.02
N GLN A 2 21.86 -13.61 3.84
CA GLN A 2 21.07 -12.87 2.86
C GLN A 2 19.61 -12.84 3.34
N ARG A 3 19.11 -11.67 3.74
CA ARG A 3 17.69 -11.49 4.08
C ARG A 3 16.88 -11.58 2.79
N ARG A 4 16.41 -12.78 2.44
CA ARG A 4 15.44 -12.96 1.35
C ARG A 4 14.08 -12.45 1.82
N SER A 5 13.47 -11.54 1.07
CA SER A 5 12.11 -11.06 1.35
C SER A 5 11.15 -12.25 1.29
N LYS A 6 10.34 -12.47 2.34
CA LYS A 6 9.34 -13.55 2.37
C LYS A 6 8.19 -13.34 1.36
N GLY A 7 8.08 -12.15 0.78
CA GLY A 7 7.05 -11.76 -0.18
C GLY A 7 6.61 -10.32 0.07
N PHE A 8 5.51 -9.92 -0.56
CA PHE A 8 4.88 -8.61 -0.37
C PHE A 8 3.65 -8.74 0.55
N VAL A 9 3.44 -7.77 1.42
CA VAL A 9 2.18 -7.58 2.14
C VAL A 9 1.53 -6.29 1.64
N GLN A 10 0.20 -6.26 1.60
CA GLN A 10 -0.53 -5.06 1.20
C GLN A 10 -0.69 -4.14 2.40
N LEU A 11 -0.22 -2.90 2.27
CA LEU A 11 -0.47 -1.85 3.27
C LEU A 11 -1.87 -1.27 3.10
N GLU A 12 -2.39 -0.66 4.16
CA GLU A 12 -3.65 0.05 4.18
C GLU A 12 -3.42 1.55 4.39
N TRP A 13 -4.41 2.35 4.01
CA TRP A 13 -4.49 3.77 4.35
C TRP A 13 -5.86 4.06 4.97
N VAL A 14 -5.88 5.02 5.89
CA VAL A 14 -7.11 5.48 6.54
C VAL A 14 -7.61 6.72 5.81
N CYS A 15 -8.88 6.70 5.42
CA CYS A 15 -9.50 7.84 4.76
C CYS A 15 -9.70 8.98 5.78
N PRO A 16 -9.14 10.19 5.55
CA PRO A 16 -9.29 11.30 6.49
C PRO A 16 -10.71 11.89 6.50
N ASN A 17 -11.58 11.49 5.57
CA ASN A 17 -12.94 12.00 5.47
C ASN A 17 -13.96 11.15 6.25
N CYS A 18 -13.69 9.84 6.44
CA CYS A 18 -14.66 8.92 7.05
C CYS A 18 -14.04 7.80 7.89
N ASP A 19 -12.73 7.87 8.15
CA ASP A 19 -11.92 6.88 8.89
C ASP A 19 -11.94 5.44 8.33
N GLY A 20 -12.47 5.26 7.11
CA GLY A 20 -12.51 3.97 6.44
C GLY A 20 -11.11 3.48 6.11
N ARG A 21 -10.83 2.20 6.37
CA ARG A 21 -9.57 1.54 6.00
C ARG A 21 -9.65 1.03 4.58
N ASN A 22 -8.64 1.34 3.78
CA ASN A 22 -8.61 1.00 2.35
C ASN A 22 -7.27 0.34 2.00
N PRO A 23 -7.25 -0.66 1.11
CA PRO A 23 -6.00 -1.22 0.62
C PRO A 23 -5.19 -0.18 -0.16
N GLY A 24 -3.86 -0.22 -0.07
CA GLY A 24 -2.98 0.78 -0.66
C GLY A 24 -2.95 0.81 -2.19
N SER A 25 -3.43 -0.25 -2.84
CA SER A 25 -3.63 -0.28 -4.29
C SER A 25 -4.86 0.53 -4.73
N VAL A 26 -5.79 0.81 -3.81
CA VAL A 26 -7.04 1.51 -4.10
C VAL A 26 -6.83 3.01 -4.00
N LYS A 27 -7.30 3.73 -5.02
CA LYS A 27 -7.13 5.19 -5.19
C LYS A 27 -8.32 6.01 -4.67
N THR A 28 -9.40 5.34 -4.30
CA THR A 28 -10.67 5.94 -3.87
C THR A 28 -11.17 5.18 -2.66
N CYS A 29 -11.65 5.89 -1.65
CA CYS A 29 -12.23 5.25 -0.47
C CYS A 29 -13.45 4.42 -0.90
N GLY A 30 -13.44 3.12 -0.59
CA GLY A 30 -14.56 2.23 -0.91
C GLY A 30 -15.83 2.53 -0.10
N GLN A 31 -15.70 3.30 0.99
CA GLN A 31 -16.79 3.57 1.93
C GLN A 31 -17.50 4.90 1.65
N CYS A 32 -16.77 5.96 1.34
CA CYS A 32 -17.35 7.30 1.08
C CYS A 32 -17.07 7.86 -0.32
N GLY A 33 -16.27 7.18 -1.15
CA GLY A 33 -15.94 7.64 -2.50
C GLY A 33 -14.90 8.77 -2.58
N ALA A 34 -14.39 9.26 -1.45
CA ALA A 34 -13.35 10.29 -1.45
C ALA A 34 -12.05 9.77 -2.10
N PRO A 35 -11.34 10.58 -2.92
CA PRO A 35 -10.06 10.18 -3.49
C PRO A 35 -8.99 10.02 -2.39
N GLN A 36 -8.01 9.18 -2.64
CA GLN A 36 -6.83 9.02 -1.78
C GLN A 36 -6.01 10.32 -1.78
N PRO A 37 -5.72 10.93 -0.61
CA PRO A 37 -4.85 12.11 -0.52
C PRO A 37 -3.39 11.78 -0.86
N GLU A 38 -2.63 12.79 -1.32
CA GLU A 38 -1.21 12.63 -1.67
C GLU A 38 -0.32 12.28 -0.46
N ASN A 39 -0.67 12.77 0.73
CA ASN A 39 0.11 12.67 1.95
C ASN A 39 -0.40 11.62 2.94
N VAL A 40 -1.20 10.65 2.49
CA VAL A 40 -1.73 9.62 3.39
C VAL A 40 -0.62 8.68 3.87
N GLN A 41 -0.64 8.37 5.16
CA GLN A 41 0.30 7.42 5.75
C GLN A 41 -0.18 5.99 5.50
N PHE A 42 0.68 5.18 4.91
CA PHE A 42 0.43 3.75 4.74
C PHE A 42 0.83 3.00 6.01
N GLN A 43 -0.11 2.21 6.52
CA GLN A 43 0.06 1.41 7.72
C GLN A 43 -0.11 -0.08 7.42
N ARG A 44 0.36 -0.90 8.34
CA ARG A 44 0.16 -2.35 8.30
C ARG A 44 -1.34 -2.64 8.34
N ALA A 45 -1.79 -3.58 7.51
CA ALA A 45 -3.15 -4.09 7.64
C ALA A 45 -3.34 -4.74 9.01
N ALA A 46 -4.56 -4.71 9.54
CA ALA A 46 -4.88 -5.38 10.80
C ALA A 46 -4.63 -6.90 10.70
N GLU A 47 -4.88 -7.46 9.51
CA GLU A 47 -4.58 -8.85 9.19
C GLU A 47 -3.59 -8.89 8.01
N GLU A 48 -2.34 -9.21 8.30
CA GLU A 48 -1.30 -9.25 7.28
C GLU A 48 -1.30 -10.58 6.52
N LYS A 49 -1.75 -10.53 5.28
CA LYS A 49 -1.67 -11.66 4.35
C LYS A 49 -0.59 -11.38 3.32
N LEU A 50 0.19 -12.42 3.01
CA LEU A 50 1.05 -12.37 1.84
C LEU A 50 0.18 -12.15 0.62
N VAL A 51 0.53 -11.14 -0.18
CA VAL A 51 -0.08 -10.94 -1.49
C VAL A 51 0.22 -12.19 -2.30
N THR A 52 -0.80 -12.94 -2.69
CA THR A 52 -0.69 -14.14 -3.52
C THR A 52 -0.90 -13.82 -4.99
N ASP A 53 -1.74 -12.82 -5.29
CA ASP A 53 -2.04 -12.34 -6.64
C ASP A 53 -0.79 -11.84 -7.36
N GLU A 54 -0.53 -12.39 -8.55
CA GLU A 54 0.67 -12.08 -9.33
C GLU A 54 0.70 -10.65 -9.85
N LYS A 55 -0.46 -10.08 -10.19
CA LYS A 55 -0.53 -8.69 -10.68
C LYS A 55 -0.21 -7.71 -9.56
N LEU A 56 -0.73 -7.95 -8.35
CA LEU A 56 -0.43 -7.15 -7.17
C LEU A 56 1.03 -7.33 -6.71
N LYS A 57 1.59 -8.54 -6.79
CA LYS A 57 3.03 -8.76 -6.54
C LYS A 57 3.90 -7.99 -7.53
N SER A 58 3.59 -8.07 -8.82
CA SER A 58 4.32 -7.36 -9.88
C SER A 58 4.21 -5.85 -9.71
N ALA A 59 3.01 -5.33 -9.44
CA ALA A 59 2.79 -3.92 -9.15
C ALA A 59 3.53 -3.45 -7.89
N ALA A 60 3.58 -4.28 -6.84
CA ALA A 60 4.37 -3.98 -5.64
C ALA A 60 5.89 -3.99 -5.92
N GLY A 61 6.36 -4.90 -6.78
CA GLY A 61 7.75 -4.96 -7.22
C GLY A 61 8.16 -3.81 -8.15
N ALA A 62 7.21 -3.26 -8.92
CA ALA A 62 7.43 -2.11 -9.79
C ALA A 62 7.70 -0.81 -9.02
N GLY A 63 7.35 -0.75 -7.73
CA GLY A 63 7.56 0.40 -6.86
C GLY A 63 6.33 1.27 -6.69
N ALA A 64 6.54 2.46 -6.14
CA ALA A 64 5.47 3.39 -5.81
C ALA A 64 4.92 4.07 -7.09
N ASP A 65 3.60 4.12 -7.20
CA ASP A 65 2.89 4.85 -8.25
C ASP A 65 3.36 6.32 -8.35
N ILE A 66 3.24 6.88 -9.55
CA ILE A 66 3.64 8.25 -9.86
C ILE A 66 2.40 9.14 -9.90
N HIS A 67 2.39 10.22 -9.13
CA HIS A 67 1.45 11.32 -9.32
C HIS A 67 1.92 12.17 -10.49
N CYS A 68 1.07 12.32 -11.49
CA CYS A 68 1.32 13.17 -12.65
C CYS A 68 1.54 14.62 -12.18
N GLY A 69 2.66 15.23 -12.58
CA GLY A 69 2.96 16.63 -12.23
C GLY A 69 1.99 17.64 -12.85
N PHE A 70 1.33 17.27 -13.96
CA PHE A 70 0.42 18.15 -14.69
C PHE A 70 -1.02 18.11 -14.16
N CYS A 71 -1.57 16.93 -13.90
CA CYS A 71 -2.98 16.76 -13.53
C CYS A 71 -3.20 16.01 -12.21
N GLY A 72 -2.14 15.66 -11.48
CA GLY A 72 -2.21 14.95 -10.19
C GLY A 72 -2.62 13.48 -10.26
N THR A 73 -3.05 12.99 -11.44
CA THR A 73 -3.52 11.60 -11.60
C THR A 73 -2.42 10.60 -11.22
N ARG A 74 -2.79 9.62 -10.41
CA ARG A 74 -1.92 8.52 -9.99
C ARG A 74 -1.79 7.48 -11.10
N ASN A 75 -0.56 7.16 -11.50
CA ASN A 75 -0.20 6.23 -12.57
C ASN A 75 0.76 5.14 -12.05
N PRO A 76 0.79 3.94 -12.65
CA PRO A 76 1.76 2.90 -12.28
C PRO A 76 3.20 3.41 -12.32
N ALA A 77 4.07 2.85 -11.46
CA ALA A 77 5.48 3.23 -11.39
C ALA A 77 6.25 3.03 -12.71
N THR A 78 5.78 2.13 -13.56
CA THR A 78 6.36 1.83 -14.87
C THR A 78 5.78 2.66 -16.02
N ALA A 79 4.78 3.51 -15.75
CA ALA A 79 4.15 4.32 -16.79
C ALA A 79 5.03 5.53 -17.16
N THR A 80 5.20 5.76 -18.46
CA THR A 80 5.90 6.95 -19.00
C THR A 80 4.95 8.08 -19.35
N THR A 81 3.66 7.78 -19.53
CA THR A 81 2.64 8.74 -19.97
C THR A 81 1.42 8.65 -19.06
N CYS A 82 0.87 9.80 -18.70
CA CYS A 82 -0.29 9.89 -17.83
C CYS A 82 -1.53 9.33 -18.54
N SER A 83 -2.19 8.36 -17.92
CA SER A 83 -3.39 7.71 -18.47
C SER A 83 -4.61 8.63 -18.60
N GLN A 84 -4.64 9.76 -17.88
CA GLN A 84 -5.70 10.76 -17.96
C GLN A 84 -5.41 11.89 -18.96
N CYS A 85 -4.33 12.66 -18.75
CA CYS A 85 -4.08 13.86 -19.57
C CYS A 85 -3.08 13.66 -20.72
N GLY A 86 -2.44 12.49 -20.83
CA GLY A 86 -1.41 12.24 -21.85
C GLY A 86 -0.06 12.93 -21.59
N GLY A 87 0.11 13.63 -20.47
CA GLY A 87 1.39 14.27 -20.11
C GLY A 87 2.51 13.28 -19.81
N ASP A 88 3.77 13.71 -20.00
CA ASP A 88 4.96 12.91 -19.66
C ASP A 88 5.08 12.76 -18.13
N LEU A 89 5.27 11.52 -17.65
CA LEU A 89 5.39 11.22 -16.22
C LEU A 89 6.80 11.38 -15.68
N LYS A 90 7.79 11.74 -16.50
CA LYS A 90 9.15 12.11 -16.03
C LYS A 90 9.14 13.26 -15.04
N GLU A 91 8.20 14.19 -15.18
CA GLU A 91 8.00 15.31 -14.24
C GLU A 91 7.05 14.94 -13.08
N GLY A 92 6.51 13.73 -13.09
CA GLY A 92 5.69 13.21 -12.01
C GLY A 92 6.50 12.91 -10.76
N ARG A 93 5.86 13.00 -9.60
CA ARG A 93 6.47 12.63 -8.31
C ARG A 93 5.99 11.24 -7.93
N ALA A 94 6.93 10.34 -7.63
CA ALA A 94 6.58 9.08 -6.99
C ALA A 94 5.89 9.37 -5.65
N ARG A 95 4.74 8.73 -5.41
CA ARG A 95 4.10 8.78 -4.11
C ARG A 95 5.03 8.20 -3.05
N GLN A 96 4.72 8.43 -1.77
CA GLN A 96 5.42 7.73 -0.71
C GLN A 96 5.30 6.21 -0.92
N ALA A 97 6.47 5.58 -1.08
CA ALA A 97 6.57 4.13 -1.12
C ALA A 97 6.21 3.56 0.25
N GLY A 98 5.73 2.31 0.25
CA GLY A 98 5.69 1.56 1.50
C GLY A 98 7.10 1.48 2.08
N GLN A 99 7.21 1.67 3.40
CA GLN A 99 8.47 1.47 4.10
C GLN A 99 8.80 -0.02 4.24
N VAL A 100 10.09 -0.35 4.38
CA VAL A 100 10.50 -1.70 4.78
C VAL A 100 10.02 -1.95 6.20
N LEU A 101 8.94 -2.71 6.33
CA LEU A 101 8.42 -3.10 7.63
C LEU A 101 9.33 -4.16 8.26
N GLN A 102 9.59 -4.01 9.56
CA GLN A 102 10.15 -5.10 10.35
C GLN A 102 9.19 -6.29 10.33
N ALA A 103 9.72 -7.50 10.51
CA ALA A 103 8.90 -8.71 10.62
C ALA A 103 7.75 -8.49 11.62
N ALA A 104 6.57 -9.04 11.31
CA ALA A 104 5.45 -9.03 12.25
C ALA A 104 5.92 -9.49 13.63
N PRO A 105 5.50 -8.82 14.72
CA PRO A 105 5.79 -9.31 16.06
C PRO A 105 5.27 -10.74 16.18
N THR A 106 6.07 -11.62 16.80
CA THR A 106 5.64 -13.00 17.04
C THR A 106 4.35 -12.98 17.84
N PRO A 107 3.32 -13.75 17.42
CA PRO A 107 2.08 -13.83 18.19
C PRO A 107 2.40 -14.27 19.62
N PRO A 108 1.74 -13.70 20.64
CA PRO A 108 1.94 -14.11 22.01
C PRO A 108 1.65 -15.61 22.11
N LYS A 109 2.57 -16.35 22.76
CA LYS A 109 2.34 -17.77 23.04
C LYS A 109 1.08 -17.86 23.89
N ALA A 110 0.08 -18.60 23.43
CA ALA A 110 -1.08 -18.94 24.24
C ALA A 110 -0.58 -19.77 25.42
N VAL A 111 -0.50 -19.14 26.58
CA VAL A 111 -0.27 -19.81 27.86
C VAL A 111 -1.63 -20.15 28.42
N THR A 112 -1.98 -21.43 28.42
CA THR A 112 -3.12 -21.94 29.17
C THR A 112 -2.83 -21.80 30.66
N CYS A 113 -3.68 -21.08 31.37
CA CYS A 113 -3.56 -20.93 32.81
C CYS A 113 -3.92 -22.27 33.48
N THR A 114 -2.96 -22.90 34.15
CA THR A 114 -3.17 -24.18 34.83
C THR A 114 -4.18 -24.10 35.99
N ASN A 115 -4.52 -22.89 36.45
CA ASN A 115 -5.42 -22.67 37.59
C ASN A 115 -6.90 -22.52 37.20
N CYS A 116 -7.21 -22.11 35.97
CA CYS A 116 -8.59 -21.83 35.57
C CYS A 116 -9.02 -22.37 34.20
N GLY A 117 -8.12 -23.01 33.44
CA GLY A 117 -8.46 -23.73 32.21
C GLY A 117 -9.05 -22.85 31.13
#